data_AF-K6TUK7-F1
#
_entry.id   AF-K6TUK7-F1
#
_cell.length_a   1.000
_cell.length_b   1.000
_cell.length_c   1.000
_cell.angle_alpha   90.00
_cell.angle_beta   90.00
_cell.angle_gamma   90.00
#
_symmetry.space_group_name_H-M   'P 1'
#
loop_
_entity.id
_entity.type
_entity.pdbx_description
1 polymer ?
#
loop_
_entity_poly.entity_id
_entity_poly.type
_entity_poly.pdbx_seq_one_letter_code
_entity_poly.pdbx_strand_id
1 'polypeptide(L)'
;MNPQELMNKLDTCILALSQGNIEQKKLGLEKAKTERDYRIKYNQKMLQLKMDKCQATLVSTLAKSDPEVSELAMKRDIAESAYYTCISATENLRLEIEIIRTKLAWLRAELNNS
;
A
#
# COMPACT_ATOMS: atom_id res chain seq x y z
N MET A 1 -29.23 2.97 16.68
CA MET A 1 -28.37 3.97 16.02
C MET A 1 -29.31 4.92 15.28
N ASN A 2 -29.32 6.19 15.63
CA ASN A 2 -30.17 7.20 14.99
C ASN A 2 -29.61 7.54 13.59
N PRO A 3 -30.45 7.82 12.57
CA PRO A 3 -30.00 8.38 11.29
C PRO A 3 -28.87 9.42 11.37
N GLN A 4 -28.92 10.34 12.34
CA GLN A 4 -27.88 11.34 12.53
C GLN A 4 -26.50 10.73 12.87
N GLU A 5 -26.47 9.67 13.68
CA GLU A 5 -25.22 8.97 14.01
C GLU A 5 -24.63 8.25 12.79
N LEU A 6 -25.49 7.70 11.92
CA LEU A 6 -25.07 7.07 10.67
C LEU A 6 -24.50 8.11 9.70
N MET A 7 -25.12 9.29 9.59
CA MET A 7 -24.59 10.39 8.78
C MET A 7 -23.23 10.88 9.30
N ASN A 8 -23.09 11.07 10.61
CA ASN A 8 -21.80 11.48 11.20
C ASN A 8 -20.69 10.44 10.94
N LYS A 9 -21.02 9.15 11.01
CA LYS A 9 -20.08 8.07 10.65
C LYS A 9 -19.73 8.08 9.17
N LEU A 10 -20.70 8.30 8.28
CA LEU A 10 -20.48 8.44 6.86
C LEU A 10 -19.48 9.55 6.55
N ASP A 11 -19.67 10.73 7.14
CA ASP A 11 -18.77 11.87 6.97
C ASP A 11 -17.35 11.55 7.48
N THR A 12 -17.26 10.85 8.61
CA THR A 12 -15.96 10.38 9.15
C THR A 12 -15.26 9.42 8.18
N CYS A 13 -15.98 8.45 7.60
CA CYS A 13 -15.43 7.54 6.60
C CYS A 13 -14.99 8.26 5.33
N ILE A 14 -15.75 9.26 4.86
CA ILE A 14 -15.40 10.07 3.67
C ILE A 14 -14.12 10.89 3.91
N LEU A 15 -13.98 11.48 5.09
CA LEU A 15 -12.77 12.20 5.48
C LEU A 15 -11.56 11.26 5.56
N ALA A 16 -11.72 10.09 6.19
CA ALA A 16 -10.69 9.06 6.26
C ALA A 16 -10.30 8.54 4.88
N LEU A 17 -11.26 8.34 3.97
CA LEU A 17 -11.01 7.92 2.59
C LEU A 17 -10.20 8.97 1.82
N SER A 18 -10.52 10.25 2.01
CA SER A 18 -9.80 11.37 1.40
C SER A 18 -8.35 11.43 1.89
N GLN A 19 -8.12 11.22 3.19
CA GLN A 19 -6.78 11.11 3.77
C GLN A 19 -6.04 9.87 3.25
N GLY A 20 -6.73 8.73 3.14
CA GLY A 20 -6.21 7.49 2.58
C GLY A 20 -5.68 7.66 1.16
N ASN A 21 -6.38 8.40 0.30
CA ASN A 21 -5.90 8.70 -1.06
C ASN A 21 -4.57 9.48 -1.07
N ILE A 22 -4.40 10.44 -0.16
CA ILE A 22 -3.17 11.22 -0.04
C ILE A 22 -2.02 10.32 0.42
N GLU A 23 -2.26 9.49 1.44
CA GLU A 23 -1.25 8.56 1.95
C GLU A 23 -0.91 7.48 0.92
N GLN A 24 -1.89 6.94 0.20
CA GLN A 24 -1.68 5.98 -0.87
C GLN A 24 -0.75 6.54 -1.96
N LYS A 25 -0.94 7.81 -2.36
CA LYS A 25 -0.06 8.49 -3.32
C LYS A 25 1.38 8.57 -2.77
N LYS A 26 1.54 8.98 -1.52
CA LYS A 26 2.85 9.07 -0.85
C LYS A 26 3.55 7.71 -0.77
N LEU A 27 2.83 6.67 -0.35
CA LEU A 27 3.35 5.30 -0.27
C LEU A 27 3.68 4.75 -1.66
N GLY A 28 2.91 5.09 -2.69
CA GLY A 28 3.19 4.70 -4.08
C GLY A 28 4.49 5.33 -4.60
N LEU A 29 4.74 6.60 -4.28
CA LEU A 29 6.00 7.27 -4.60
C LEU A 29 7.19 6.64 -3.86
N GLU A 30 7.01 6.34 -2.56
CA GLU A 30 8.07 5.70 -1.77
C GLU A 30 8.38 4.29 -2.29
N LYS A 31 7.36 3.47 -2.58
CA LYS A 31 7.51 2.16 -3.21
C LYS A 31 8.34 2.24 -4.49
N ALA A 32 8.00 3.18 -5.38
CA ALA A 32 8.72 3.37 -6.64
C ALA A 32 10.17 3.80 -6.43
N LYS A 33 10.42 4.69 -5.46
CA LYS A 33 11.76 5.15 -5.10
C LYS A 33 12.61 4.01 -4.54
N THR A 34 12.10 3.24 -3.58
CA THR A 34 12.83 2.12 -2.98
C THR A 34 13.13 1.01 -3.98
N GLU A 35 12.20 0.72 -4.90
CA GLU A 35 12.42 -0.25 -5.98
C GLU A 35 13.53 0.22 -6.94
N ARG A 36 13.51 1.49 -7.32
CA ARG A 36 14.56 2.07 -8.17
C ARG A 36 15.93 1.99 -7.48
N ASP A 37 16.00 2.40 -6.23
CA ASP A 37 17.27 2.47 -5.48
C ASP A 37 17.84 1.06 -5.27
N TYR A 38 17.00 0.07 -4.94
CA TYR A 38 17.37 -1.34 -4.91
C TYR A 38 17.90 -1.84 -6.27
N ARG A 39 17.18 -1.59 -7.37
CA ARG A 39 17.59 -2.06 -8.71
C ARG A 39 18.92 -1.50 -9.15
N ILE A 40 19.16 -0.21 -8.90
CA ILE A 40 20.44 0.44 -9.24
C ILE A 40 21.57 -0.26 -8.50
N LYS A 41 21.46 -0.42 -7.18
CA LYS A 41 22.53 -1.01 -6.36
C LYS A 41 22.75 -2.49 -6.69
N TYR A 42 21.68 -3.26 -6.84
CA TYR A 42 21.75 -4.65 -7.25
C TYR A 42 22.48 -4.80 -8.60
N ASN A 43 22.12 -3.99 -9.59
CA ASN A 43 22.75 -4.04 -10.91
C ASN A 43 24.23 -3.62 -10.88
N GLN A 44 24.58 -2.59 -10.09
CA GLN A 44 25.98 -2.21 -9.87
C GLN A 44 26.77 -3.38 -9.28
N LYS A 45 26.24 -4.07 -8.26
CA LYS A 45 26.89 -5.21 -7.64
C LYS A 45 27.02 -6.40 -8.60
N MET A 46 25.97 -6.68 -9.38
CA MET A 46 25.98 -7.69 -10.44
C MET A 46 27.08 -7.42 -11.47
N LEU A 47 27.25 -6.17 -11.91
CA LEU A 47 28.28 -5.78 -12.87
C LEU A 47 29.68 -5.94 -12.27
N GLN A 48 29.88 -5.47 -11.03
CA GLN A 48 31.15 -5.61 -10.32
C GLN A 48 31.58 -7.08 -10.22
N LEU A 49 30.70 -7.96 -9.74
CA LEU A 49 30.98 -9.39 -9.60
C LEU A 49 31.27 -10.07 -10.95
N LYS A 50 30.63 -9.63 -12.04
CA LYS A 50 30.95 -10.10 -13.40
C LYS A 50 32.36 -9.67 -13.82
N MET A 51 32.75 -8.43 -13.54
CA MET A 51 34.11 -7.93 -13.82
C MET A 51 35.17 -8.67 -12.99
N ASP A 52 34.83 -9.05 -11.77
CA ASP A 52 35.67 -9.86 -10.87
C ASP A 52 35.74 -11.35 -11.29
N LYS A 53 35.17 -11.70 -12.47
CA LYS A 53 35.15 -13.05 -13.03
C LYS A 53 34.53 -14.10 -12.10
N CYS A 54 33.61 -13.69 -11.22
CA CYS A 54 32.84 -14.65 -10.43
C CYS A 54 32.07 -15.59 -11.37
N GLN A 55 31.96 -16.86 -10.96
CA GLN A 55 31.19 -17.85 -11.70
C GLN A 55 29.76 -17.34 -11.91
N ALA A 56 29.27 -17.34 -13.15
CA ALA A 56 27.99 -16.73 -13.52
C ALA A 56 26.81 -17.25 -12.68
N THR A 57 26.85 -18.51 -12.24
CA THR A 57 25.86 -19.14 -11.38
C THR A 57 25.82 -18.54 -9.97
N LEU A 58 26.94 -18.01 -9.45
CA LEU A 58 27.07 -17.45 -8.10
C LEU A 58 26.82 -15.94 -8.05
N VAL A 59 26.97 -15.23 -9.18
CA VAL A 59 26.88 -13.77 -9.24
C VAL A 59 25.59 -13.24 -8.61
N SER A 60 24.44 -13.86 -8.91
CA SER A 60 23.14 -13.42 -8.38
C SER A 60 23.01 -13.63 -6.86
N THR A 61 23.46 -14.77 -6.35
CA THR A 61 23.43 -15.10 -4.92
C THR A 61 24.33 -14.16 -4.14
N LEU A 62 25.55 -13.90 -4.64
CA LEU A 62 26.50 -13.00 -4.02
C LEU A 62 26.02 -11.54 -4.07
N ALA A 63 25.41 -11.11 -5.18
CA ALA A 63 24.85 -9.76 -5.28
C ALA A 63 23.71 -9.54 -4.29
N LYS A 64 22.84 -10.52 -4.09
CA LYS A 64 21.76 -10.45 -3.09
C LYS A 64 22.27 -10.51 -1.64
N SER A 65 23.39 -11.18 -1.42
CA SER A 65 24.03 -11.30 -0.10
C SER A 65 24.86 -10.09 0.29
N ASP A 66 25.05 -9.13 -0.63
CA ASP A 66 25.70 -7.86 -0.32
C ASP A 66 24.86 -7.10 0.72
N PRO A 67 25.45 -6.68 1.86
CA PRO A 67 24.70 -6.05 2.95
C PRO A 67 23.89 -4.83 2.51
N GLU A 68 24.44 -3.99 1.62
CA GLU A 68 23.75 -2.79 1.15
C GLU A 68 22.58 -3.15 0.21
N VAL A 69 22.77 -4.13 -0.67
CA VAL A 69 21.69 -4.64 -1.53
C VAL A 69 20.57 -5.27 -0.69
N SER A 70 20.94 -6.06 0.32
CA SER A 70 19.97 -6.73 1.21
C SER A 70 19.15 -5.73 2.01
N GLU A 71 19.80 -4.69 2.55
CA GLU A 71 19.11 -3.60 3.26
C GLU A 71 18.14 -2.84 2.35
N LEU A 72 18.54 -2.55 1.10
CA LEU A 72 17.64 -1.90 0.13
C LEU A 72 16.48 -2.80 -0.28
N ALA A 73 16.70 -4.12 -0.37
CA ALA A 73 15.63 -5.09 -0.63
C ALA A 73 14.61 -5.09 0.51
N MET A 74 15.06 -5.10 1.76
CA MET A 74 14.19 -5.01 2.93
C MET A 74 13.35 -3.73 2.91
N LYS A 75 13.96 -2.58 2.64
CA LYS A 75 13.25 -1.28 2.55
C LYS A 75 12.19 -1.29 1.45
N ARG A 76 12.52 -1.85 0.28
CA ARG A 76 11.56 -2.03 -0.81
C ARG A 76 10.38 -2.91 -0.38
N ASP A 77 10.64 -4.05 0.25
CA ASP A 77 9.60 -4.99 0.64
C ASP A 77 8.66 -4.38 1.70
N ILE A 78 9.21 -3.59 2.63
CA ILE A 78 8.42 -2.81 3.59
C ILE A 78 7.55 -1.76 2.88
N ALA A 79 8.13 -0.98 1.96
CA ALA A 79 7.38 0.05 1.23
C ALA A 79 6.28 -0.56 0.34
N GLU A 80 6.54 -1.71 -0.28
CA GLU A 80 5.56 -2.47 -1.04
C GLU A 80 4.43 -2.98 -0.17
N SER A 81 4.75 -3.60 0.97
CA SER A 81 3.74 -4.07 1.93
C SER A 81 2.87 -2.92 2.42
N ALA A 82 3.48 -1.79 2.83
CA ALA A 82 2.76 -0.61 3.28
C ALA A 82 1.79 -0.06 2.21
N TYR A 83 2.24 0.02 0.96
CA TYR A 83 1.41 0.48 -0.16
C TYR A 83 0.18 -0.43 -0.36
N TYR A 84 0.35 -1.75 -0.38
CA TYR A 84 -0.77 -2.67 -0.57
C TYR A 84 -1.71 -2.71 0.64
N THR A 85 -1.19 -2.63 1.87
CA THR A 85 -2.02 -2.50 3.06
C THR A 85 -2.88 -1.24 3.02
N CYS A 86 -2.32 -0.11 2.55
CA CYS A 86 -3.07 1.14 2.38
C CYS A 86 -4.21 1.01 1.34
N ILE A 87 -3.97 0.31 0.24
CA ILE A 87 -5.02 0.00 -0.75
C ILE A 87 -6.14 -0.80 -0.09
N SER A 88 -5.82 -1.87 0.64
CA SER A 88 -6.81 -2.69 1.32
C SER A 88 -7.60 -1.89 2.38
N ALA A 89 -6.93 -1.03 3.15
CA ALA A 89 -7.60 -0.16 4.12
C ALA A 89 -8.57 0.82 3.43
N THR A 90 -8.17 1.40 2.31
CA THR A 90 -9.02 2.30 1.50
C THR A 90 -10.26 1.56 0.96
N GLU A 91 -10.10 0.32 0.52
CA GLU A 91 -11.23 -0.50 0.05
C GLU A 91 -12.18 -0.86 1.20
N ASN A 92 -11.66 -1.17 2.38
CA ASN A 92 -12.49 -1.42 3.57
C ASN A 92 -13.34 -0.19 3.94
N LEU A 93 -12.78 1.03 3.83
CA LEU A 93 -13.54 2.27 4.06
C LEU A 93 -14.67 2.44 3.04
N ARG A 94 -14.45 2.07 1.77
CA ARG A 94 -15.53 2.08 0.76
C ARG A 94 -16.64 1.11 1.10
N LEU A 95 -16.29 -0.11 1.53
CA LEU A 95 -17.27 -1.10 1.96
C LEU A 95 -18.08 -0.61 3.17
N GLU A 96 -17.44 0.08 4.12
CA GLU A 96 -18.14 0.65 5.27
C GLU A 96 -19.13 1.75 4.86
N ILE A 97 -18.73 2.64 3.94
CA ILE A 97 -19.62 3.65 3.34
C ILE A 97 -20.85 2.98 2.70
N GLU A 98 -20.64 1.90 1.95
CA GLU A 98 -21.71 1.13 1.31
C GLU A 98 -22.68 0.48 2.31
N ILE A 99 -22.16 -0.07 3.40
CA ILE A 99 -22.96 -0.61 4.50
C ILE A 99 -23.80 0.50 5.15
N ILE A 100 -23.22 1.67 5.41
CA ILE A 100 -23.95 2.81 6.00
C ILE A 100 -25.05 3.29 5.05
N ARG A 101 -24.76 3.42 3.75
CA ARG A 101 -25.75 3.77 2.73
C ARG A 101 -26.92 2.81 2.71
N THR A 102 -26.64 1.50 2.78
CA THR A 102 -27.67 0.45 2.81
C THR A 102 -28.56 0.57 4.05
N LYS A 103 -27.96 0.82 5.23
CA LYS A 103 -28.72 1.04 6.47
C LYS A 103 -29.63 2.27 6.41
N LEU A 104 -29.15 3.38 5.85
CA LEU A 104 -29.94 4.60 5.67
C LEU A 104 -31.11 4.38 4.70
N ALA A 105 -30.88 3.65 3.61
CA ALA A 105 -31.93 3.29 2.65
C ALA A 105 -33.02 2.43 3.30
N TRP A 106 -32.64 1.46 4.13
CA TRP A 106 -33.58 0.64 4.89
C TRP A 106 -34.43 1.49 5.85
N LEU A 107 -33.80 2.36 6.65
CA LEU A 107 -34.52 3.27 7.56
C LEU A 107 -35.53 4.17 6.84
N ARG A 108 -35.18 4.67 5.64
CA ARG A 108 -36.10 5.44 4.80
C ARG A 108 -37.30 4.62 4.36
N ALA A 109 -37.11 3.36 3.99
CA ALA A 109 -38.20 2.48 3.57
C ALA A 109 -39.15 2.18 4.74
N GLU A 110 -38.63 1.91 5.93
CA GLU A 110 -39.44 1.69 7.15
C GLU A 110 -40.30 2.91 7.49
N LEU A 111 -39.74 4.11 7.38
CA LEU A 111 -40.49 5.37 7.59
C LEU A 111 -41.61 5.58 6.58
N ASN A 112 -41.43 5.16 5.33
CA ASN A 112 -42.45 5.29 4.28
C ASN A 112 -43.57 4.23 4.39
N ASN A 113 -43.30 3.12 5.08
CA ASN A 113 -44.23 2.01 5.26
C ASN A 113 -45.01 2.11 6.59
N SER A 114 -44.70 3.12 7.42
CA SER A 114 -45.38 3.44 8.69
C SER A 114 -46.42 4.54 8.48
#